data_AF-A0A816IVU2-F1
#
_entry.id   AF-A0A816IVU2-F1
#
_cell.length_a   1.000
_cell.length_b   1.000
_cell.length_c   1.000
_cell.angle_alpha   90.00
_cell.angle_beta   90.00
_cell.angle_gamma   90.00
#
_symmetry.space_group_name_H-M   'P 1'
#
loop_
_entity.id
_entity.type
_entity.pdbx_description
1 polymer ?
#
loop_
_entity_poly.entity_id
_entity_poly.type
_entity_poly.pdbx_seq_one_letter_code
_entity_poly.pdbx_strand_id
1 'polypeptide(L)' 'MKEIFHVRDQFRDGIPEKAQWVFPGFINPLEIVAFECIPVLRERFREPVPICLDGCPRMCKWKFKKTGTT' A
#
# COMPACT_ATOMS: atom_id res chain seq x y z
N MET A 1 12.49 2.01 7.73
CA MET A 1 12.20 2.54 9.09
C MET A 1 12.87 3.87 9.36
N LYS A 2 14.11 4.10 8.90
CA LYS A 2 14.83 5.39 9.06
C LYS A 2 13.99 6.62 8.67
N GLU A 3 13.32 6.58 7.53
CA GLU A 3 12.44 7.68 7.06
C GLU A 3 11.23 7.93 7.96
N ILE A 4 10.67 6.89 8.56
CA ILE A 4 9.54 7.01 9.51
C ILE A 4 10.01 7.72 10.78
N PHE A 5 11.19 7.34 11.29
CA PHE A 5 11.78 8.01 12.45
C PHE A 5 12.18 9.45 12.15
N HIS A 6 12.67 9.72 10.94
CA HIS A 6 12.97 11.07 10.49
C HIS A 6 11.73 11.97 10.50
N VAL A 7 10.61 11.50 9.95
CA VAL A 7 9.32 12.23 9.97
C VAL A 7 8.84 12.46 11.41
N ARG A 8 8.88 11.43 12.27
CA ARG A 8 8.51 11.55 13.68
C ARG A 8 9.33 12.64 14.38
N ASP A 9 10.64 12.62 14.19
CA ASP A 9 11.55 13.55 14.87
C ASP A 9 11.39 14.98 14.35
N GLN A 10 11.11 15.13 13.05
CA GLN A 10 10.88 16.44 12.43
C GLN A 10 9.58 17.11 12.89
N PHE A 11 8.50 16.35 13.11
CA PHE A 11 7.21 16.89 13.56
C PHE A 11 6.96 16.69 15.06
N ARG A 12 8.03 16.48 15.84
CA ARG A 12 7.94 16.21 17.28
C ARG A 12 7.20 17.31 18.05
N ASP A 13 7.41 18.55 17.66
CA ASP A 13 6.86 19.74 18.33
C ASP A 13 5.52 20.18 17.72
N GLY A 14 4.91 19.34 16.87
CA GLY A 14 3.63 19.58 16.23
C GLY A 14 3.74 19.72 14.71
N ILE A 15 2.59 19.60 14.04
CA ILE A 15 2.46 19.76 12.60
C ILE A 15 2.04 21.20 12.33
N PRO A 16 2.81 21.98 11.55
CA PRO A 16 2.42 23.35 11.18
C PRO A 16 1.06 23.37 10.46
N GLU A 17 0.21 24.37 10.74
CA GLU A 17 -1.17 24.47 10.20
C GLU A 17 -1.29 24.36 8.66
N LYS A 18 -0.21 24.65 7.93
CA LYS A 18 -0.16 24.61 6.45
C LYS A 18 0.92 23.68 5.90
N ALA A 19 1.38 22.71 6.70
CA ALA A 19 2.37 21.76 6.24
C ALA A 19 1.78 20.85 5.15
N GLN A 20 2.13 21.09 3.89
CA GLN A 20 2.00 20.09 2.84
C GLN A 20 3.26 19.23 2.84
N TRP A 21 3.24 18.17 3.63
CA TRP A 21 4.32 17.20 3.66
C TRP A 21 3.85 15.86 3.11
N VAL A 22 4.64 15.29 2.21
CA VAL A 22 4.42 13.96 1.65
C VAL A 22 5.61 13.09 2.07
N PHE A 23 5.32 11.91 2.63
CA PHE A 23 6.38 10.93 2.85
C PHE A 23 6.57 10.13 1.55
N PRO A 24 7.81 9.87 1.11
CA PRO A 24 8.04 8.99 -0.01
C PRO A 24 7.79 7.56 0.45
N GLY A 25 6.56 7.08 0.23
CA GLY A 25 6.23 5.68 0.37
C GLY A 25 4.80 5.39 -0.02
N PHE A 26 4.57 4.13 -0.32
CA PHE A 26 3.24 3.64 -0.65
C PHE A 26 2.50 3.37 0.66
N ILE A 27 1.36 4.03 0.86
CA ILE A 27 0.40 3.56 1.85
C ILE A 27 -0.02 2.17 1.38
N ASN A 28 0.41 1.14 2.11
CA ASN A 28 -0.10 -0.19 1.89
C ASN A 28 -1.44 -0.28 2.62
N PRO A 29 -2.60 -0.29 1.92
CA PRO A 29 -3.87 -0.50 2.58
C PRO A 29 -3.81 -1.80 3.39
N LEU A 30 -4.20 -1.73 4.67
CA LEU A 30 -4.16 -2.88 5.59
C LEU A 30 -4.93 -4.08 5.04
N GLU A 31 -5.90 -3.82 4.18
CA GLU A 31 -6.67 -4.79 3.41
C GLU A 31 -5.77 -5.76 2.60
N ILE A 32 -4.62 -5.30 2.10
CA ILE A 32 -3.68 -6.16 1.38
C ILE A 32 -3.08 -7.23 2.29
N VAL A 33 -2.84 -6.90 3.56
CA VAL A 33 -2.38 -7.88 4.55
C VAL A 33 -3.45 -8.95 4.76
N ALA A 34 -4.73 -8.56 4.83
CA ALA A 34 -5.83 -9.52 4.95
C ALA A 34 -5.90 -10.48 3.75
N PHE A 35 -5.65 -10.00 2.53
CA PHE A 35 -5.58 -10.86 1.34
C PHE A 35 -4.32 -11.74 1.31
N GLU A 36 -3.21 -11.33 1.91
CA GLU A 36 -2.04 -12.22 2.05
C GLU A 36 -2.26 -13.30 3.12
N CYS A 37 -2.91 -12.96 4.23
CA CYS A 37 -3.13 -13.87 5.34
C CYS A 37 -4.33 -14.83 5.14
N ILE A 38 -5.34 -14.42 4.38
CA ILE A 38 -6.60 -15.16 4.23
C ILE A 38 -6.81 -15.53 2.75
N PRO A 39 -6.42 -16.76 2.32
CA PRO A 39 -6.47 -17.16 0.92
C PRO A 39 -7.85 -17.02 0.28
N VAL A 40 -8.93 -17.34 1.02
CA VAL A 40 -10.30 -17.26 0.51
C VAL A 40 -10.70 -15.83 0.13
N LEU A 41 -10.20 -14.82 0.85
CA LEU A 41 -10.47 -13.41 0.52
C LEU A 41 -9.67 -13.00 -0.73
N ARG A 42 -8.40 -13.41 -0.83
CA ARG A 42 -7.57 -13.14 -2.01
C ARG A 42 -8.23 -13.69 -3.27
N GLU A 43 -8.63 -14.95 -3.25
CA GLU A 43 -9.21 -15.62 -4.42
C GLU A 43 -10.58 -15.05 -4.78
N ARG A 44 -11.34 -14.58 -3.79
CA ARG A 44 -12.63 -13.94 -4.02
C ARG A 44 -12.50 -12.57 -4.67
N PHE A 45 -11.54 -11.74 -4.24
CA PHE A 45 -11.49 -10.33 -4.60
C PHE A 45 -10.33 -9.91 -5.50
N ARG A 46 -9.27 -10.72 -5.62
CA ARG A 46 -8.07 -10.38 -6.40
C ARG A 46 -7.76 -11.42 -7.47
N GLU A 47 -7.05 -11.00 -8.49
CA GLU A 47 -6.53 -11.82 -9.58
C GLU A 47 -5.06 -11.46 -9.86
N PRO A 48 -4.24 -12.42 -10.31
CA PRO A 48 -2.85 -12.15 -10.63
C PRO A 48 -2.73 -11.18 -11.82
N VAL A 49 -1.70 -10.34 -11.81
CA VAL A 49 -1.34 -9.48 -12.94
C VAL A 49 -0.47 -10.30 -13.90
N PRO A 50 -0.90 -10.55 -15.14
CA PRO A 50 -0.25 -11.51 -16.04
C PRO A 50 1.15 -11.09 -16.49
N ILE A 51 1.46 -9.79 -16.48
CA ILE A 51 2.78 -9.26 -16.84
C ILE A 51 3.33 -8.51 -15.63
N CYS A 52 4.00 -9.23 -14.74
CA CYS A 52 4.70 -8.63 -13.62
C CYS A 52 6.21 -8.74 -13.86
N LEU A 53 6.90 -7.61 -13.94
CA LEU A 53 8.35 -7.57 -14.12
C LEU A 53 9.06 -8.16 -12.90
N ASP A 54 10.20 -8.80 -13.13
CA ASP A 54 11.07 -9.24 -12.04
C ASP A 54 11.53 -8.02 -11.22
N GLY A 55 11.33 -8.07 -9.90
CA GLY A 55 11.57 -6.96 -8.98
C GLY A 55 10.35 -6.08 -8.68
N CYS A 56 9.20 -6.32 -9.31
CA CYS A 56 8.00 -5.57 -8.98
C CYS A 56 7.52 -5.85 -7.54
N PRO A 57 7.08 -4.84 -6.78
CA PRO A 57 6.56 -5.03 -5.42
C PRO A 57 5.45 -6.08 -5.36
N ARG A 58 5.35 -6.80 -4.23
CA ARG A 58 4.34 -7.85 -4.03
C ARG A 58 2.91 -7.40 -4.36
N MET A 59 2.59 -6.14 -4.10
CA MET A 59 1.27 -5.58 -4.37
C MET A 59 0.95 -5.46 -5.86
N CYS A 60 1.96 -5.26 -6.70
CA CYS A 60 1.81 -5.09 -8.14
C CYS A 60 1.60 -6.43 -8.87
N LYS A 61 1.82 -7.56 -8.18
CA LYS A 61 1.56 -8.91 -8.71
C LYS A 61 0.08 -9.28 -8.71
N TRP A 62 -0.75 -8.51 -8.01
CA TRP A 62 -2.16 -8.79 -7.81
C TRP A 62 -2.98 -7.52 -8.03
N LYS A 63 -4.12 -7.63 -8.70
CA LYS A 63 -5.08 -6.54 -8.87
C LYS A 63 -6.45 -6.99 -8.36
N PHE A 64 -7.32 -6.04 -8.06
CA PHE A 64 -8.70 -6.39 -7.75
C PHE A 64 -9.40 -6.92 -9.00
N LYS A 65 -10.25 -7.92 -8.83
CA LYS A 65 -11.14 -8.38 -9.88
C LYS A 65 -12.03 -7.21 -10.29
N LYS A 66 -12.28 -7.08 -11.60
CA LYS A 66 -13.27 -6.13 -12.09
C LYS A 66 -14.66 -6.58 -11.63
N THR A 67 -15.15 -6.00 -10.54
CA THR A 67 -16.59 -5.99 -10.24
C THR A 67 -17.20 -4.90 -11.10
N GLY A 68 -17.75 -5.28 -12.26
CA GLY A 68 -18.23 -4.35 -13.28
C GLY A 68 -19.12 -3.26 -12.70
N THR A 69 -18.58 -2.05 -12.53
CA THR A 69 -19.27 -0.78 -12.26
C THR A 69 -18.33 0.38 -12.64
N THR A 70 -17.65 0.27 -13.77
CA THR A 70 -16.98 1.40 -14.43
C THR A 70 -16.96 1.18 -15.92
#